data_AF-A0AAN9SDY6-F1
#
_entry.id   AF-A0AAN9SDY6-F1
#
_cell.length_a   1.000
_cell.length_b   1.000
_cell.length_c   1.000
_cell.angle_alpha   90.00
_cell.angle_beta   90.00
_cell.angle_gamma   90.00
#
_symmetry.space_group_name_H-M   'P 1'
#
loop_
_entity.id
_entity.type
_entity.pdbx_description
1 polymer ?
#
loop_
_entity_poly.entity_id
_entity_poly.type
_entity_poly.pdbx_seq_one_letter_code
_entity_poly.pdbx_strand_id
1 'polypeptide(L)'
;MVERGRNISYIKLVIIQGKAYIKKYEDSFQTRDVFTVWGILQLLRLYPGKIPDLELLFETGDRAVVDKQHFRESPPPVFHYCGQKNAYDIVFPDWSFWGWAELTIKPWEALLQKINEGKKKIKWKDRLPYAFWKGNTCVSLTRYDLLRCNTSDQYAHIYPLAEAIGKPGRNFIKENLKMKFVYDYMFHVLSEYARLLRFEPIILEGAVEICSENLVCPKNDL
;
A
#
# COMPACT_ATOMS: atom_id res chain seq x y z
N MET A 1 11.64 22.07 0.98
CA MET A 1 11.40 21.13 -0.15
C MET A 1 10.19 20.25 0.13
N VAL A 2 10.14 19.56 1.27
CA VAL A 2 9.00 18.74 1.71
C VAL A 2 7.69 19.54 1.69
N GLU A 3 7.63 20.70 2.35
CA GLU A 3 6.41 21.54 2.43
C GLU A 3 5.77 21.92 1.08
N ARG A 4 6.51 21.87 -0.05
CA ARG A 4 5.93 22.12 -1.38
C ARG A 4 4.91 21.06 -1.78
N GLY A 5 5.01 19.85 -1.23
CA GLY A 5 4.07 18.76 -1.47
C GLY A 5 2.81 18.85 -0.61
N ARG A 6 2.69 19.82 0.32
CA ARG A 6 1.59 19.89 1.29
C ARG A 6 0.21 19.83 0.64
N ASN A 7 0.00 20.58 -0.45
CA ASN A 7 -1.30 20.68 -1.12
C ASN A 7 -1.64 19.47 -2.01
N ILE A 8 -0.74 18.50 -2.10
CA ILE A 8 -0.89 17.26 -2.88
C ILE A 8 -0.62 16.04 -1.99
N SER A 9 -0.93 16.14 -0.71
CA SER A 9 -0.71 15.08 0.26
C SER A 9 -1.78 15.14 1.34
N TYR A 10 -2.18 13.97 1.82
CA TYR A 10 -3.26 13.84 2.81
C TYR A 10 -2.70 13.91 4.23
N ILE A 11 -1.46 13.46 4.42
CA ILE A 11 -0.87 13.27 5.75
C ILE A 11 0.58 13.74 5.74
N LYS A 12 0.99 14.45 6.80
CA LYS A 12 2.40 14.59 7.19
C LYS A 12 2.69 13.66 8.36
N LEU A 13 3.67 12.77 8.18
CA LEU A 13 4.21 11.91 9.23
C LEU A 13 5.56 12.45 9.68
N VAL A 14 5.78 12.48 10.98
CA VAL A 14 7.05 12.85 11.61
C VAL A 14 7.44 11.73 12.57
N ILE A 15 8.67 11.23 12.49
CA ILE A 15 9.24 10.28 13.44
C ILE A 15 10.39 10.98 14.14
N ILE A 16 10.34 11.07 15.47
CA ILE A 16 11.40 11.62 16.31
C ILE A 16 11.60 10.71 17.51
N GLN A 17 12.84 10.27 17.75
CA GLN A 17 13.21 9.41 18.88
C GLN A 17 12.33 8.15 18.99
N GLY A 18 12.01 7.54 17.84
CA GLY A 18 11.20 6.32 17.76
C GLY A 18 9.69 6.52 18.00
N LYS A 19 9.23 7.76 18.16
CA LYS A 19 7.81 8.11 18.27
C LYS A 19 7.31 8.71 16.96
N ALA A 20 6.11 8.33 16.54
CA ALA A 20 5.49 8.86 15.33
C ALA A 20 4.39 9.87 15.66
N TYR A 21 4.31 10.92 14.86
CA TYR A 21 3.33 11.98 14.96
C TYR A 21 2.72 12.23 13.58
N ILE A 22 1.42 12.45 13.53
CA ILE A 22 0.70 12.71 12.28
C ILE A 22 -0.07 14.00 12.34
N LYS A 23 0.05 14.78 11.28
CA LYS A 23 -0.87 15.87 10.96
C LYS A 23 -1.64 15.50 9.69
N LYS A 24 -2.97 15.47 9.79
CA LYS A 24 -3.84 15.35 8.62
C LYS A 24 -3.97 16.69 7.93
N TYR A 25 -3.88 16.69 6.61
CA TYR A 25 -4.19 17.83 5.75
C TYR A 25 -5.53 17.67 5.07
N GLU A 26 -5.90 16.44 4.71
CA GLU A 26 -7.17 16.09 4.09
C GLU A 26 -7.64 14.72 4.60
N ASP A 27 -8.94 14.45 4.48
CA ASP A 27 -9.52 13.17 4.83
C ASP A 27 -9.24 12.13 3.75
N SER A 28 -8.59 11.03 4.14
CA SER A 28 -8.33 9.92 3.22
C SER A 28 -9.62 9.21 2.83
N PHE A 29 -9.62 8.61 1.64
CA PHE A 29 -10.73 7.76 1.24
C PHE A 29 -10.84 6.59 2.21
N GLN A 30 -11.95 6.49 2.96
CA GLN A 30 -12.16 5.40 3.92
C GLN A 30 -11.00 5.29 4.93
N THR A 31 -10.78 4.11 5.53
CA THR A 31 -9.74 3.89 6.56
C THR A 31 -8.32 3.66 6.02
N ARG A 32 -7.99 4.13 4.80
CA ARG A 32 -6.66 3.93 4.19
C ARG A 32 -5.53 4.48 5.06
N ASP A 33 -5.72 5.68 5.57
CA ASP A 33 -4.80 6.33 6.49
C ASP A 33 -4.62 5.50 7.76
N VAL A 34 -5.71 5.06 8.39
CA VAL A 34 -5.68 4.26 9.63
C VAL A 34 -4.81 3.02 9.46
N PHE A 35 -4.97 2.27 8.38
CA PHE A 35 -4.18 1.05 8.12
C PHE A 35 -2.72 1.35 7.77
N THR A 36 -2.43 2.44 7.05
CA THR A 36 -1.05 2.88 6.80
C THR A 36 -0.35 3.27 8.10
N VAL A 37 -1.05 4.02 8.96
CA VAL A 37 -0.55 4.41 10.26
C VAL A 37 -0.31 3.19 11.15
N TRP A 38 -1.24 2.23 11.14
CA TRP A 38 -1.06 0.96 11.84
C TRP A 38 0.20 0.22 11.38
N GLY A 39 0.48 0.23 10.07
CA GLY A 39 1.69 -0.36 9.50
C GLY A 39 2.98 0.30 9.97
N ILE A 40 3.00 1.63 10.02
CA ILE A 40 4.14 2.40 10.54
C ILE A 40 4.36 2.10 12.03
N LEU A 41 3.30 1.99 12.83
CA LEU A 41 3.44 1.58 14.23
C LEU A 41 4.05 0.19 14.38
N GLN A 42 3.63 -0.77 13.54
CA GLN A 42 4.24 -2.10 13.58
C GLN A 42 5.72 -2.05 13.19
N LEU A 43 6.09 -1.21 12.21
CA LEU A 43 7.49 -1.01 11.85
C LEU A 43 8.31 -0.50 13.04
N LEU A 44 7.84 0.54 13.74
CA LEU A 44 8.53 1.09 14.91
C LEU A 44 8.69 0.06 16.03
N ARG A 45 7.71 -0.83 16.21
CA ARG A 45 7.77 -1.94 17.17
C ARG A 45 8.78 -3.02 16.76
N LEU A 46 8.87 -3.32 15.47
CA LEU A 46 9.80 -4.33 14.93
C LEU A 46 11.26 -3.85 14.91
N TYR A 47 11.46 -2.54 14.74
CA TYR A 47 12.78 -1.91 14.64
C TYR A 47 12.95 -0.78 15.68
N PRO A 48 12.84 -1.07 16.98
CA PRO A 48 12.84 -0.05 18.04
C PRO A 48 14.16 0.72 18.05
N GLY A 49 14.06 2.05 17.96
CA GLY A 49 15.21 2.95 17.95
C GLY A 49 16.10 2.88 16.70
N LYS A 50 15.71 2.11 15.67
CA LYS A 50 16.51 1.97 14.43
C LYS A 50 16.00 2.82 13.27
N ILE A 51 14.75 3.26 13.31
CA ILE A 51 14.22 4.20 12.31
C ILE A 51 14.79 5.59 12.64
N PRO A 52 15.53 6.23 11.72
CA PRO A 52 16.04 7.57 11.96
C PRO A 52 14.92 8.60 12.10
N ASP A 53 15.25 9.73 12.72
CA ASP A 53 14.37 10.87 12.75
C ASP A 53 14.12 11.36 11.32
N LEU A 54 12.84 11.51 10.95
CA LEU A 54 12.44 11.92 9.61
C LEU A 54 11.10 12.63 9.61
N GLU A 55 10.83 13.39 8.55
CA GLU A 55 9.48 13.80 8.20
C GLU A 55 9.19 13.50 6.73
N LEU A 56 7.96 13.06 6.44
CA LEU A 56 7.51 12.76 5.09
C LEU A 56 6.07 13.20 4.86
N LEU A 57 5.74 13.39 3.59
CA LEU A 57 4.39 13.59 3.12
C LEU A 57 3.87 12.31 2.48
N PHE A 58 2.60 12.00 2.73
CA PHE A 58 1.95 10.80 2.25
C PHE A 58 0.65 11.14 1.52
N GLU A 59 0.56 10.71 0.27
CA GLU A 59 -0.62 10.77 -0.58
C GLU A 59 -1.33 9.41 -0.52
N THR A 60 -2.64 9.40 -0.28
CA THR A 60 -3.40 8.16 -0.05
C THR A 60 -4.39 7.82 -1.17
N GLY A 61 -4.40 8.62 -2.23
CA GLY A 61 -5.22 8.44 -3.41
C GLY A 61 -4.77 7.29 -4.33
N ASP A 62 -5.42 7.23 -5.49
CA ASP A 62 -5.18 6.18 -6.49
C ASP A 62 -4.22 6.62 -7.62
N ARG A 63 -3.98 7.94 -7.75
CA ARG A 63 -3.22 8.52 -8.86
C ARG A 63 -1.98 9.22 -8.32
N ALA A 64 -0.84 8.94 -8.96
CA ALA A 64 0.41 9.63 -8.66
C ALA A 64 0.26 11.14 -8.86
N VAL A 65 0.89 11.94 -8.00
CA VAL A 65 0.66 13.39 -7.91
C VAL A 65 1.88 14.23 -8.28
N VAL A 66 3.08 13.65 -8.28
CA VAL A 66 4.33 14.37 -8.58
C VAL A 66 4.74 14.15 -10.03
N ASP A 67 3.96 14.70 -10.97
CA ASP A 67 4.22 14.57 -12.41
C ASP A 67 5.58 15.17 -12.84
N LYS A 68 6.33 14.42 -13.65
CA LYS A 68 7.69 14.82 -14.07
C LYS A 68 7.72 16.04 -14.97
N GLN A 69 6.64 16.36 -15.69
CA GLN A 69 6.61 17.54 -16.56
C GLN A 69 6.39 18.81 -15.74
N HIS A 70 5.57 18.73 -14.69
CA HIS A 70 5.25 19.85 -13.82
C HIS A 70 6.32 20.10 -12.73
N PHE A 71 6.97 19.06 -12.22
CA PHE A 71 7.89 19.13 -11.09
C PHE A 71 9.38 18.93 -11.45
N ARG A 72 9.84 19.45 -12.60
CA ARG A 72 11.17 19.16 -13.17
C ARG A 72 12.38 19.51 -12.30
N GLU A 73 12.41 20.69 -11.69
CA GLU A 73 13.63 21.22 -11.07
C GLU A 73 13.81 20.77 -9.62
N SER A 74 12.71 20.74 -8.86
CA SER A 74 12.74 20.42 -7.43
C SER A 74 11.42 19.77 -7.03
N PRO A 75 11.23 18.49 -7.38
CA PRO A 75 10.03 17.75 -7.02
C PRO A 75 9.94 17.59 -5.49
N PRO A 76 8.76 17.77 -4.89
CA PRO A 76 8.56 17.43 -3.48
C PRO A 76 8.62 15.90 -3.30
N PRO A 77 9.28 15.39 -2.25
CA PRO A 77 9.24 13.97 -1.94
C PRO A 77 7.89 13.61 -1.32
N VAL A 78 7.03 12.96 -2.11
CA VAL A 78 5.72 12.47 -1.67
C VAL A 78 5.72 10.95 -1.74
N PHE A 79 5.38 10.31 -0.63
CA PHE A 79 5.17 8.87 -0.55
C PHE A 79 3.76 8.54 -1.03
N HIS A 80 3.64 7.46 -1.79
CA HIS A 80 2.38 7.05 -2.41
C HIS A 80 2.31 5.54 -2.58
N TYR A 81 1.10 4.98 -2.60
CA TYR A 81 0.92 3.54 -2.84
C TYR A 81 1.12 3.14 -4.31
N CYS A 82 0.82 4.06 -5.23
CA CYS A 82 0.89 3.81 -6.67
C CYS A 82 2.06 4.56 -7.33
N GLY A 83 2.86 3.85 -8.13
CA GLY A 83 3.88 4.45 -8.98
C GLY A 83 3.41 4.62 -10.42
N GLN A 84 3.95 5.62 -11.12
CA GLN A 84 3.77 5.78 -12.57
C GLN A 84 5.10 6.16 -13.24
N LYS A 85 5.28 5.74 -14.51
CA LYS A 85 6.53 6.01 -15.27
C LYS A 85 6.86 7.52 -15.35
N ASN A 86 5.82 8.36 -15.48
CA ASN A 86 5.94 9.81 -15.60
C ASN A 86 5.76 10.56 -14.27
N ALA A 87 5.93 9.91 -13.13
CA ALA A 87 5.82 10.55 -11.82
C ALA A 87 7.05 10.30 -10.94
N TYR A 88 7.30 11.19 -9.99
CA TYR A 88 8.39 11.12 -9.01
C TYR A 88 7.97 10.58 -7.64
N ASP A 89 6.70 10.21 -7.47
CA ASP A 89 6.16 9.63 -6.23
C ASP A 89 7.03 8.45 -5.74
N ILE A 90 7.31 8.44 -4.44
CA ILE A 90 8.08 7.39 -3.78
C ILE A 90 7.12 6.27 -3.40
N VAL A 91 7.25 5.12 -4.09
CA VAL A 91 6.36 3.98 -3.85
C VAL A 91 6.55 3.43 -2.44
N PHE A 92 5.44 3.22 -1.76
CA PHE A 92 5.39 2.63 -0.42
C PHE A 92 4.36 1.49 -0.38
N PRO A 93 4.50 0.49 0.52
CA PRO A 93 3.52 -0.57 0.63
C PRO A 93 2.10 -0.07 0.91
N ASP A 94 1.15 -0.61 0.15
CA ASP A 94 -0.28 -0.29 0.23
C ASP A 94 -0.90 -0.64 1.61
N TRP A 95 -1.86 0.16 2.07
CA TRP A 95 -2.54 -0.04 3.35
C TRP A 95 -3.17 -1.45 3.48
N SER A 96 -3.58 -2.05 2.36
CA SER A 96 -4.22 -3.36 2.32
C SER A 96 -3.34 -4.51 2.81
N PHE A 97 -2.01 -4.32 2.97
CA PHE A 97 -1.16 -5.30 3.66
C PHE A 97 -1.61 -5.54 5.11
N TRP A 98 -2.15 -4.52 5.76
CA TRP A 98 -2.67 -4.59 7.13
C TRP A 98 -4.18 -4.81 7.20
N GLY A 99 -4.88 -4.63 6.08
CA GLY A 99 -6.30 -4.90 5.94
C GLY A 99 -7.07 -3.73 5.33
N TRP A 100 -8.37 -3.94 5.14
CA TRP A 100 -9.30 -2.90 4.72
C TRP A 100 -10.71 -3.26 5.21
N ALA A 101 -11.18 -2.55 6.23
CA ALA A 101 -12.39 -2.91 6.97
C ALA A 101 -13.65 -2.84 6.09
N GLU A 102 -13.78 -1.78 5.29
CA GLU A 102 -14.93 -1.48 4.45
C GLU A 102 -15.16 -2.53 3.38
N LEU A 103 -14.10 -3.23 2.94
CA LEU A 103 -14.18 -4.33 1.98
C LEU A 103 -13.96 -5.71 2.62
N THR A 104 -13.86 -5.78 3.95
CA THR A 104 -13.57 -7.02 4.70
C THR A 104 -12.28 -7.71 4.21
N ILE A 105 -11.31 -6.94 3.72
CA ILE A 105 -10.00 -7.48 3.33
C ILE A 105 -9.21 -7.73 4.60
N LYS A 106 -8.74 -8.98 4.74
CA LYS A 106 -7.94 -9.41 5.88
C LYS A 106 -6.50 -8.93 5.75
N PRO A 107 -5.78 -8.78 6.88
CA PRO A 107 -4.33 -8.61 6.86
C PRO A 107 -3.67 -9.70 5.99
N TRP A 108 -2.60 -9.32 5.30
CA TRP A 108 -2.04 -10.10 4.21
C TRP A 108 -1.67 -11.55 4.58
N GLU A 109 -1.13 -11.79 5.76
CA GLU A 109 -0.78 -13.15 6.20
C GLU A 109 -2.01 -14.06 6.34
N ALA A 110 -3.07 -13.53 6.98
CA ALA A 110 -4.33 -14.25 7.13
C ALA A 110 -5.02 -14.47 5.78
N LEU A 111 -4.95 -13.48 4.88
CA LEU A 111 -5.46 -13.62 3.51
C LEU A 111 -4.68 -14.68 2.72
N LEU A 112 -3.35 -14.66 2.79
CA LEU A 112 -2.47 -15.63 2.12
C LEU A 112 -2.70 -17.06 2.65
N GLN A 113 -2.94 -17.23 3.95
CA GLN A 113 -3.34 -18.52 4.52
C GLN A 113 -4.64 -19.01 3.90
N LYS A 114 -5.68 -18.17 3.84
CA LYS A 114 -6.97 -18.54 3.22
C LYS A 114 -6.84 -18.87 1.74
N ILE A 115 -6.01 -18.13 1.00
CA ILE A 115 -5.71 -18.43 -0.42
C ILE A 115 -5.06 -19.82 -0.53
N ASN A 116 -4.11 -20.14 0.35
CA ASN A 116 -3.44 -21.44 0.36
C ASN A 116 -4.37 -22.58 0.75
N GLU A 117 -5.30 -22.37 1.69
CA GLU A 117 -6.35 -23.33 2.04
C GLU A 117 -7.33 -23.53 0.88
N GLY A 118 -7.79 -22.44 0.25
CA GLY A 118 -8.66 -22.48 -0.93
C GLY A 118 -8.04 -23.27 -2.08
N LYS A 119 -6.73 -23.11 -2.31
CA LYS A 119 -5.99 -23.90 -3.30
C LYS A 119 -6.10 -25.41 -3.06
N LYS A 120 -6.06 -25.87 -1.79
CA LYS A 120 -6.08 -27.31 -1.46
C LYS A 120 -7.41 -27.98 -1.81
N LYS A 121 -8.48 -27.20 -1.99
CA LYS A 121 -9.84 -27.71 -2.23
C LYS A 121 -10.02 -28.31 -3.62
N ILE A 122 -9.35 -27.77 -4.64
CA ILE A 122 -9.53 -28.19 -6.05
C ILE A 122 -8.16 -28.29 -6.73
N LYS A 123 -7.83 -29.48 -7.24
CA LYS A 123 -6.58 -29.70 -8.00
C LYS A 123 -6.66 -28.95 -9.33
N TRP A 124 -5.52 -28.56 -9.89
CA TRP A 124 -5.47 -27.78 -11.13
C TRP A 124 -6.30 -28.40 -12.26
N LYS A 125 -6.11 -29.71 -12.50
CA LYS A 125 -6.83 -30.49 -13.51
C LYS A 125 -8.35 -30.55 -13.34
N ASP A 126 -8.85 -30.30 -12.13
CA ASP A 126 -10.27 -30.38 -11.79
C ASP A 126 -10.93 -28.98 -11.79
N ARG A 127 -10.20 -27.93 -12.18
CA ARG A 127 -10.73 -26.56 -12.26
C ARG A 127 -11.55 -26.37 -13.53
N LEU A 128 -12.61 -25.58 -13.41
CA LEU A 128 -13.39 -25.15 -14.56
C LEU A 128 -12.51 -24.31 -15.51
N PRO A 129 -12.52 -24.58 -16.82
CA PRO A 129 -11.65 -23.91 -17.79
C PRO A 129 -12.24 -22.61 -18.32
N TYR A 130 -12.90 -21.85 -17.45
CA TYR A 130 -13.43 -20.54 -17.78
C TYR A 130 -12.50 -19.46 -17.23
N ALA A 131 -12.27 -18.43 -18.04
CA ALA A 131 -11.73 -17.19 -17.51
C ALA A 131 -12.73 -16.63 -16.49
N PHE A 132 -12.23 -16.23 -15.33
CA PHE A 132 -13.05 -15.66 -14.27
C PHE A 132 -12.58 -14.25 -13.93
N TRP A 133 -13.51 -13.32 -13.90
CA TRP A 133 -13.28 -11.96 -13.45
C TRP A 133 -14.51 -11.43 -12.73
N LYS A 134 -14.29 -10.69 -11.64
CA LYS A 134 -15.33 -9.98 -10.90
C LYS A 134 -14.75 -8.67 -10.37
N GLY A 135 -15.37 -7.55 -10.71
CA GLY A 135 -14.94 -6.23 -10.24
C GLY A 135 -15.83 -5.10 -10.74
N ASN A 136 -15.53 -3.88 -10.31
CA ASN A 136 -16.20 -2.68 -10.81
C ASN A 136 -15.75 -2.40 -12.27
N THR A 137 -16.71 -2.31 -13.18
CA THR A 137 -16.51 -2.11 -14.62
C THR A 137 -16.40 -0.64 -15.01
N CYS A 138 -16.89 0.28 -14.18
CA CYS A 138 -16.95 1.71 -14.48
C CYS A 138 -15.63 2.46 -14.23
N VAL A 139 -14.60 1.78 -13.72
CA VAL A 139 -13.31 2.43 -13.36
C VAL A 139 -12.27 2.41 -14.49
N SER A 140 -12.54 1.70 -15.59
CA SER A 140 -11.69 1.71 -16.80
C SER A 140 -12.45 1.12 -17.99
N LEU A 141 -12.26 1.70 -19.18
CA LEU A 141 -12.81 1.18 -20.43
C LEU A 141 -12.41 -0.29 -20.67
N THR A 142 -11.17 -0.67 -20.34
CA THR A 142 -10.70 -2.04 -20.49
C THR A 142 -11.47 -3.03 -19.62
N ARG A 143 -11.93 -2.60 -18.42
CA ARG A 143 -12.78 -3.45 -17.56
C ARG A 143 -14.21 -3.52 -18.09
N TYR A 144 -14.71 -2.45 -18.69
CA TYR A 144 -15.99 -2.45 -19.39
C TYR A 144 -15.96 -3.40 -20.59
N ASP A 145 -14.86 -3.48 -21.33
CA ASP A 145 -14.71 -4.39 -22.45
C ASP A 145 -14.81 -5.87 -22.05
N LEU A 146 -14.47 -6.23 -20.80
CA LEU A 146 -14.66 -7.60 -20.29
C LEU A 146 -16.14 -8.02 -20.26
N LEU A 147 -17.09 -7.08 -20.20
CA LEU A 147 -18.52 -7.37 -20.30
C LEU A 147 -18.97 -7.76 -21.71
N ARG A 148 -18.16 -7.43 -22.73
CA ARG A 148 -18.45 -7.77 -24.13
C ARG A 148 -18.02 -9.19 -24.48
N CYS A 149 -17.29 -9.87 -23.59
CA CYS A 149 -16.86 -11.24 -23.79
C CYS A 149 -18.05 -12.21 -23.61
N ASN A 150 -18.44 -12.90 -24.68
CA ASN A 150 -19.37 -14.02 -24.60
C ASN A 150 -18.65 -15.31 -24.22
N THR A 151 -19.33 -16.17 -23.47
CA THR A 151 -18.87 -17.55 -23.25
C THR A 151 -18.87 -18.30 -24.58
N SER A 152 -17.73 -18.81 -25.00
CA SER A 152 -17.64 -19.77 -26.09
C SER A 152 -17.28 -21.15 -25.55
N ASP A 153 -17.78 -22.21 -26.19
CA ASP A 153 -17.39 -23.59 -25.90
C ASP A 153 -16.00 -23.95 -26.46
N GLN A 154 -15.26 -22.95 -26.96
CA GLN A 154 -13.89 -23.11 -27.44
C GLN A 154 -12.93 -22.95 -26.26
N TYR A 155 -12.48 -24.08 -25.71
CA TYR A 155 -11.48 -24.09 -24.66
C TYR A 155 -10.11 -23.77 -25.24
N ALA A 156 -9.42 -22.79 -24.65
CA ALA A 156 -8.00 -22.65 -24.88
C ALA A 156 -7.30 -23.91 -24.32
N HIS A 157 -6.76 -24.75 -25.21
CA HIS A 157 -5.98 -25.95 -24.85
C HIS A 157 -4.61 -25.61 -24.24
N ILE A 158 -4.56 -24.66 -23.31
CA ILE A 158 -3.34 -24.12 -22.71
C ILE A 158 -3.08 -24.69 -21.30
N TYR A 159 -3.81 -25.73 -20.87
CA TYR A 159 -3.77 -26.21 -19.48
C TYR A 159 -2.36 -26.47 -18.92
N PRO A 160 -1.43 -27.14 -19.64
CA PRO A 160 -0.08 -27.36 -19.12
C PRO A 160 0.73 -26.07 -19.05
N LEU A 161 0.61 -25.20 -20.07
CA LEU A 161 1.31 -23.92 -20.11
C LEU A 161 0.81 -22.96 -19.02
N ALA A 162 -0.51 -22.88 -18.85
CA ALA A 162 -1.13 -22.07 -17.81
C ALA A 162 -0.75 -22.56 -16.41
N GLU A 163 -0.64 -23.88 -16.19
CA GLU A 163 -0.13 -24.42 -14.92
C GLU A 163 1.34 -24.06 -14.70
N ALA A 164 2.16 -24.19 -15.76
CA ALA A 164 3.58 -23.89 -15.74
C ALA A 164 3.87 -22.40 -15.46
N ILE A 165 2.96 -21.49 -15.81
CA ILE A 165 3.05 -20.06 -15.48
C ILE A 165 2.46 -19.78 -14.08
N GLY A 166 1.28 -20.33 -13.78
CA GLY A 166 0.57 -20.05 -12.54
C GLY A 166 1.25 -20.60 -11.28
N LYS A 167 1.93 -21.75 -11.39
CA LYS A 167 2.62 -22.38 -10.26
C LYS A 167 3.83 -21.56 -9.78
N PRO A 168 4.77 -21.12 -10.64
CA PRO A 168 5.84 -20.20 -10.26
C PRO A 168 5.33 -18.85 -9.75
N GLY A 169 4.37 -18.21 -10.43
CA GLY A 169 3.84 -16.92 -9.99
C GLY A 169 3.27 -16.97 -8.57
N ARG A 170 2.52 -18.02 -8.25
CA ARG A 170 2.03 -18.25 -6.89
C ARG A 170 3.17 -18.50 -5.90
N ASN A 171 4.14 -19.32 -6.25
CA ASN A 171 5.27 -19.62 -5.36
C ASN A 171 6.07 -18.35 -5.06
N PHE A 172 6.29 -17.49 -6.06
CA PHE A 172 6.93 -16.20 -5.89
C PHE A 172 6.19 -15.33 -4.85
N ILE A 173 4.87 -15.18 -4.96
CA ILE A 173 4.07 -14.41 -3.99
C ILE A 173 4.18 -15.02 -2.59
N LYS A 174 4.06 -16.35 -2.46
CA LYS A 174 4.17 -17.03 -1.16
C LYS A 174 5.55 -16.83 -0.52
N GLU A 175 6.60 -16.84 -1.33
CA GLU A 175 7.97 -16.86 -0.84
C GLU A 175 8.54 -15.46 -0.63
N ASN A 176 8.22 -14.51 -1.52
CA ASN A 176 8.85 -13.18 -1.61
C ASN A 176 7.93 -12.02 -1.22
N LEU A 177 6.61 -12.22 -1.15
CA LEU A 177 5.68 -11.22 -0.66
C LEU A 177 5.22 -11.60 0.75
N LYS A 178 6.14 -11.66 1.70
CA LYS A 178 5.84 -11.90 3.13
C LYS A 178 5.86 -10.57 3.87
N MET A 179 5.13 -10.46 4.99
CA MET A 179 5.16 -9.24 5.80
C MET A 179 6.56 -8.87 6.26
N LYS A 180 7.44 -9.85 6.51
CA LYS A 180 8.86 -9.59 6.74
C LYS A 180 9.48 -8.71 5.65
N PHE A 181 9.29 -9.06 4.37
CA PHE A 181 9.86 -8.31 3.25
C PHE A 181 9.17 -6.96 3.03
N VAL A 182 7.88 -6.87 3.36
CA VAL A 182 7.15 -5.58 3.37
C VAL A 182 7.80 -4.63 4.38
N TYR A 183 8.03 -5.08 5.62
CA TYR A 183 8.68 -4.25 6.64
C TYR A 183 10.16 -4.00 6.37
N ASP A 184 10.91 -4.97 5.85
CA ASP A 184 12.30 -4.77 5.42
C ASP A 184 12.39 -3.68 4.33
N TYR A 185 11.43 -3.66 3.39
CA TYR A 185 11.33 -2.62 2.37
C TYR A 185 10.99 -1.25 2.97
N MET A 186 9.99 -1.17 3.87
CA MET A 186 9.65 0.07 4.57
C MET A 186 10.85 0.62 5.36
N PHE A 187 11.53 -0.25 6.13
CA PHE A 187 12.73 0.09 6.87
C PHE A 187 13.81 0.67 5.95
N HIS A 188 14.09 -0.01 4.83
CA HIS A 188 15.09 0.42 3.87
C HIS A 188 14.75 1.78 3.27
N VAL A 189 13.55 1.96 2.71
CA VAL A 189 13.16 3.21 2.04
C VAL A 189 13.15 4.38 3.00
N LEU A 190 12.61 4.21 4.22
CA LEU A 190 12.59 5.29 5.22
C LEU A 190 13.99 5.65 5.70
N SER A 191 14.87 4.65 5.90
CA SER A 191 16.25 4.89 6.33
C SER A 191 17.05 5.63 5.26
N GLU A 192 16.95 5.22 3.99
CA GLU A 192 17.64 5.89 2.90
C GLU A 192 17.06 7.29 2.65
N TYR A 193 15.75 7.45 2.74
CA TYR A 193 15.11 8.76 2.64
C TYR A 193 15.57 9.72 3.75
N ALA A 194 15.63 9.27 4.99
CA ALA A 194 16.04 10.09 6.12
C ALA A 194 17.47 10.66 5.94
N ARG A 195 18.38 9.88 5.34
CA ARG A 195 19.76 10.33 5.03
C ARG A 195 19.83 11.46 4.02
N LEU A 196 18.78 11.68 3.23
CA LEU A 196 18.71 12.74 2.24
C LEU A 196 18.15 14.05 2.82
N LEU A 197 17.57 14.01 4.02
CA LEU A 197 17.10 15.21 4.71
C LEU A 197 18.31 16.10 5.07
N ARG A 198 18.16 17.40 4.80
CA ARG A 198 19.19 18.43 5.07
C ARG A 198 18.76 19.40 6.17
N PHE A 199 17.81 18.98 6.99
CA PHE A 199 17.17 19.76 8.03
C PHE A 199 16.66 18.80 9.11
N GLU A 200 16.42 19.32 10.31
CA GLU A 200 15.85 18.54 11.41
C GLU A 200 14.32 18.45 11.28
N PRO A 201 13.71 17.25 11.40
CA PRO A 201 12.26 17.10 11.39
C PRO A 201 11.58 17.87 12.52
N ILE A 202 10.42 18.46 12.24
CA ILE A 202 9.69 19.29 13.22
C ILE A 202 8.27 18.75 13.40
N ILE A 203 7.88 18.54 14.65
CA ILE A 203 6.49 18.25 15.01
C ILE A 203 5.66 19.52 14.81
N LEU A 204 4.76 19.51 13.83
CA LEU A 204 3.90 20.66 13.55
C LEU A 204 2.81 20.80 14.61
N GLU A 205 2.38 22.05 14.85
CA GLU A 205 1.19 22.32 15.68
C GLU A 205 -0.04 21.56 15.15
N GLY A 206 -0.78 20.92 16.05
CA GLY A 206 -1.94 20.08 15.73
C GLY A 206 -1.59 18.67 15.25
N ALA A 207 -0.30 18.28 15.21
CA ALA A 207 0.08 16.88 15.02
C ALA A 207 -0.26 16.05 16.27
N VAL A 208 -0.71 14.82 16.06
CA VAL A 208 -1.10 13.88 17.12
C VAL A 208 -0.08 12.74 17.19
N GLU A 209 0.38 12.41 18.40
CA GLU A 209 1.22 11.23 18.63
C GLU A 209 0.42 9.95 18.36
N ILE A 210 1.00 9.07 17.56
CA ILE A 210 0.41 7.80 17.19
C ILE A 210 0.81 6.76 18.22
N CYS A 211 -0.19 6.20 18.90
CA CYS A 211 -0.04 5.06 19.81
C CYS A 211 -1.16 4.05 19.54
N SER A 212 -1.03 2.82 20.04
CA SER A 212 -2.07 1.79 19.89
C SER A 212 -3.43 2.26 20.43
N GLU A 213 -3.39 3.01 21.52
CA GLU A 213 -4.52 3.49 22.27
C GLU A 213 -5.27 4.56 21.47
N ASN A 214 -4.55 5.45 20.79
CA ASN A 214 -5.11 6.56 20.00
C ASN A 214 -5.68 6.12 18.65
N LEU A 215 -5.29 4.94 18.12
CA LEU A 215 -5.86 4.37 16.89
C LEU A 215 -7.14 3.57 17.15
N VAL A 216 -7.30 3.02 18.35
CA VAL A 216 -8.39 2.10 18.70
C VAL A 216 -9.50 2.80 19.49
N CYS A 217 -9.21 3.92 20.16
CA CYS A 217 -10.19 4.70 20.89
C CYS A 217 -10.36 6.08 20.25
N PRO A 218 -11.56 6.43 19.72
CA PRO A 218 -11.89 7.83 19.58
C PRO A 218 -11.85 8.43 20.98
N LYS A 219 -11.09 9.51 21.17
CA LYS A 219 -11.32 10.36 22.33
C LYS A 219 -12.74 10.88 22.20
N ASN A 220 -13.65 10.30 22.97
CA ASN A 220 -14.92 10.94 23.27
C ASN A 220 -14.61 12.11 24.21
N ASP A 221 -14.12 13.20 23.64
CA ASP A 221 -14.09 14.49 24.34
C ASP A 221 -15.46 15.14 24.11
N LEU A 222 -16.41 14.80 25.00
CA LEU A 222 -17.57 15.62 25.36
C LEU A 222 -17.29 16.25 26.71
#